data_AF-A0A2H0TNX2-F1
#
_entry.id   AF-A0A2H0TNX2-F1
#
_cell.length_a   1.000
_cell.length_b   1.000
_cell.length_c   1.000
_cell.angle_alpha   90.00
_cell.angle_beta   90.00
_cell.angle_gamma   90.00
#
_symmetry.space_group_name_H-M   'P 1'
#
loop_
_entity.id
_entity.type
_entity.pdbx_description
1 polymer ?
#
loop_
_entity_poly.entity_id
_entity_poly.type
_entity_poly.pdbx_seq_one_letter_code
_entity_poly.pdbx_strand_id
1 'polypeptide(L)'
;MEKMSEKQNQSSIFLDSLGKKEKGSIFFDLPLVQYINKHKKSSILFSKKGRTESFFTNNQELYFHVSGLKKRSYETKAKSLDSLRYHNQANFKVYKLKQRQADFVYMKIQAKYENWQGYLSDFIRGATEGLTMRRMWNVSIVGAVLFGMFSMTMIYRYLGQSVSAKIQESKEVSVIQRQQEEDGDSLAFIANESGEEINSEIDINSITSLLQSNKQESDLEKEIREMVKGFPIEKMAGEIATKNRIVAAFLVGIAKKESNWGKRVPVLNGQDCYNYWGYRGQREKMGSGGHTCFDSPKDAVDTVAKRLEFLVSNEKLNTPAKMVVWKCGYDCSWDSKVAVQKWISDVNMYFKKLN
;
A
#
# COMPACT_ATOMS: atom_id res chain seq x y z
N MET A 1 7.46 -77.53 26.99
CA MET A 1 7.83 -77.10 25.62
C MET A 1 6.57 -76.50 25.04
N GLU A 2 6.41 -75.24 24.67
CA GLU A 2 7.31 -74.09 24.49
C GLU A 2 6.61 -72.85 25.06
N LYS A 3 7.38 -71.95 25.70
CA LYS A 3 6.93 -70.60 26.04
C LYS A 3 7.28 -69.68 24.87
N MET A 4 6.28 -69.15 24.17
CA MET A 4 6.49 -68.00 23.29
C MET A 4 6.24 -66.72 24.09
N SER A 5 7.24 -65.84 24.11
CA SER A 5 7.22 -64.60 24.88
C SER A 5 6.57 -63.46 24.10
N GLU A 6 5.55 -62.83 24.67
CA GLU A 6 5.09 -61.51 24.28
C GLU A 6 6.13 -60.45 24.65
N LYS A 7 6.57 -59.65 23.67
CA LYS A 7 7.27 -58.38 23.91
C LYS A 7 6.35 -57.24 23.47
N GLN A 8 5.63 -56.66 24.41
CA GLN A 8 4.98 -55.36 24.25
C GLN A 8 6.04 -54.26 24.47
N ASN A 9 6.38 -53.52 23.41
CA ASN A 9 7.18 -52.30 23.50
C ASN A 9 6.26 -51.15 23.94
N GLN A 10 6.26 -50.81 25.22
CA GLN A 10 5.69 -49.55 25.72
C GLN A 10 6.70 -48.43 25.49
N SER A 11 6.45 -47.57 24.49
CA SER A 11 7.09 -46.25 24.42
C SER A 11 6.21 -45.26 25.17
N SER A 12 6.71 -44.81 26.33
CA SER A 12 6.10 -43.75 27.12
C SER A 12 6.13 -42.43 26.33
N ILE A 13 4.95 -41.92 26.00
CA ILE A 13 4.74 -40.57 25.49
C ILE A 13 4.92 -39.62 26.66
N PHE A 14 6.06 -38.92 26.70
CA PHE A 14 6.24 -37.75 27.56
C PHE A 14 5.88 -36.51 26.74
N LEU A 15 4.68 -35.98 26.98
CA LEU A 15 4.27 -34.64 26.61
C LEU A 15 4.95 -33.68 27.58
N ASP A 16 5.94 -32.92 27.09
CA ASP A 16 6.28 -31.67 27.75
C ASP A 16 6.84 -30.60 26.81
N SER A 17 6.29 -29.41 27.00
CA SER A 17 6.84 -28.09 26.70
C SER A 17 7.13 -27.68 25.25
N LEU A 18 6.12 -26.99 24.67
CA LEU A 18 6.21 -25.60 24.18
C LEU A 18 7.64 -24.99 24.18
N GLY A 19 8.19 -24.75 22.99
CA GLY A 19 9.47 -24.05 22.84
C GLY A 19 10.17 -24.22 21.50
N LYS A 20 9.45 -24.24 20.37
CA LYS A 20 10.09 -24.28 19.05
C LYS A 20 10.65 -22.89 18.71
N LYS A 21 11.95 -22.69 18.97
CA LYS A 21 12.75 -21.64 18.31
C LYS A 21 12.64 -21.85 16.81
N GLU A 22 12.08 -20.89 16.09
CA GLU A 22 12.19 -20.81 14.64
C GLU A 22 13.69 -20.79 14.28
N LYS A 23 14.16 -21.90 13.69
CA LYS A 23 15.46 -21.91 13.01
C LYS A 23 15.32 -21.00 11.81
N GLY A 24 15.98 -19.84 11.86
CA GLY A 24 16.09 -18.94 10.72
C GLY A 24 16.54 -19.74 9.50
N SER A 25 15.81 -19.59 8.39
CA SER A 25 16.15 -20.20 7.11
C SER A 25 17.56 -19.78 6.72
N ILE A 26 18.51 -20.71 6.76
CA ILE A 26 19.86 -20.51 6.23
C ILE A 26 19.69 -20.41 4.73
N PHE A 27 19.80 -19.20 4.20
CA PHE A 27 19.82 -18.95 2.77
C PHE A 27 21.11 -19.58 2.22
N PHE A 28 20.97 -20.61 1.39
CA PHE A 28 22.11 -21.30 0.80
C PHE A 28 22.61 -20.48 -0.39
N ASP A 29 23.56 -19.59 -0.14
CA ASP A 29 24.17 -18.75 -1.16
C ASP A 29 25.20 -19.57 -1.96
N LEU A 30 24.67 -20.36 -2.91
CA LEU A 30 25.43 -21.23 -3.82
C LEU A 30 26.62 -20.50 -4.50
N PRO A 31 26.47 -19.24 -4.98
CA PRO A 31 27.58 -18.43 -5.49
C PRO A 31 28.72 -18.26 -4.49
N LEU A 32 28.40 -17.93 -3.23
CA LEU A 32 29.40 -17.72 -2.18
C LEU A 32 30.12 -19.03 -1.83
N VAL A 33 29.38 -20.14 -1.77
CA VAL A 33 29.97 -21.48 -1.53
C VAL A 33 30.88 -21.90 -2.69
N GLN A 34 30.48 -21.63 -3.94
CA GLN A 34 31.31 -21.90 -5.11
C GLN A 34 32.57 -21.01 -5.14
N TYR A 35 32.44 -19.73 -4.81
CA TYR A 35 33.58 -18.81 -4.69
C TYR A 35 34.56 -19.26 -3.59
N ILE A 36 34.05 -19.59 -2.40
CA ILE A 36 34.85 -20.11 -1.29
C ILE A 36 35.53 -21.43 -1.68
N ASN A 37 34.85 -22.36 -2.34
CA ASN A 37 35.47 -23.61 -2.79
C ASN A 37 36.53 -23.39 -3.87
N LYS A 38 36.28 -22.48 -4.81
CA LYS A 38 37.22 -22.12 -5.88
C LYS A 38 38.48 -21.44 -5.34
N HIS A 39 38.34 -20.66 -4.27
CA HIS A 39 39.43 -19.91 -3.64
C HIS A 39 39.92 -20.49 -2.31
N LYS A 40 39.45 -21.69 -1.92
CA LYS A 40 39.75 -22.34 -0.63
C LYS A 40 41.25 -22.58 -0.39
N LYS A 41 42.04 -22.59 -1.47
CA LYS A 41 43.50 -22.82 -1.45
C LYS A 41 44.32 -21.61 -1.92
N SER A 42 43.69 -20.46 -2.18
CA SER A 42 44.36 -19.27 -2.75
C SER A 42 44.48 -18.09 -1.79
N SER A 43 44.39 -18.31 -0.48
CA SER A 43 44.73 -17.28 0.51
C SER A 43 46.23 -16.99 0.46
N ILE A 44 46.62 -15.96 -0.28
CA ILE A 44 47.98 -15.46 -0.35
C ILE A 44 48.07 -14.26 0.58
N LEU A 45 48.33 -14.51 1.86
CA LEU A 45 48.80 -13.48 2.77
C LEU A 45 50.29 -13.74 2.98
N PHE A 46 51.13 -12.92 2.32
CA PHE A 46 52.58 -12.95 2.52
C PHE A 46 52.92 -12.18 3.79
N SER A 47 53.38 -12.87 4.82
CA SER A 47 54.15 -12.23 5.90
C SER A 47 55.63 -12.18 5.51
N LYS A 48 56.39 -11.24 6.08
CA LYS A 48 57.86 -11.14 5.88
C LYS A 48 58.63 -12.43 6.23
N LYS A 49 58.01 -13.40 6.92
CA LYS A 49 58.62 -14.67 7.35
C LYS A 49 58.08 -15.93 6.63
N GLY A 50 57.29 -15.76 5.57
CA GLY A 50 56.77 -16.88 4.76
C GLY A 50 55.25 -17.09 4.85
N ARG A 51 54.77 -18.16 4.18
CA ARG A 51 53.35 -18.53 4.05
C ARG A 51 52.79 -19.07 5.37
N THR A 52 51.66 -18.54 5.81
CA THR A 52 50.95 -19.00 7.01
C THR A 52 49.48 -19.28 6.67
N GLU A 53 48.96 -20.45 7.08
CA GLU A 53 47.55 -20.86 6.82
C GLU A 53 46.54 -20.27 7.81
N SER A 54 47.01 -19.61 8.87
CA SER A 54 46.17 -18.98 9.88
C SER A 54 46.65 -17.56 10.16
N PHE A 55 45.69 -16.63 10.29
CA PHE A 55 45.94 -15.23 10.57
C PHE A 55 45.73 -14.99 12.06
N PHE A 56 46.81 -14.78 12.79
CA PHE A 56 46.76 -14.34 14.19
C PHE A 56 47.28 -12.90 14.28
N THR A 57 46.39 -11.94 14.46
CA THR A 57 46.79 -10.59 14.87
C THR A 57 47.02 -10.60 16.37
N ASN A 58 48.28 -10.51 16.79
CA ASN A 58 48.65 -10.37 18.19
C ASN A 58 48.29 -8.98 18.78
N ASN A 59 47.69 -8.10 17.99
CA ASN A 59 47.27 -6.77 18.41
C ASN A 59 45.75 -6.75 18.61
N GLN A 60 45.31 -7.03 19.85
CA GLN A 60 43.91 -6.91 20.28
C GLN A 60 43.39 -5.46 20.27
N GLU A 61 44.22 -4.47 19.88
CA GLU A 61 43.87 -3.04 19.91
C GLU A 61 43.42 -2.47 18.56
N LEU A 62 43.58 -3.20 17.45
CA LEU A 62 43.29 -2.66 16.10
C LEU A 62 41.91 -3.07 15.54
N TYR A 63 41.16 -3.93 16.22
CA TYR A 63 39.81 -4.33 15.78
C TYR A 63 38.82 -4.25 16.94
N PHE A 64 37.71 -3.54 16.71
CA PHE A 64 36.64 -3.35 17.69
C PHE A 64 35.97 -4.69 18.06
N HIS A 65 36.29 -5.22 19.24
CA HIS A 65 35.58 -6.37 19.78
C HIS A 65 34.32 -5.91 20.53
N VAL A 66 33.14 -6.15 19.95
CA VAL A 66 31.84 -5.68 20.49
C VAL A 66 31.51 -6.28 21.87
N SER A 67 32.12 -7.41 22.25
CA SER A 67 31.87 -8.06 23.54
C SER A 67 32.52 -7.38 24.76
N GLY A 68 33.44 -6.42 24.57
CA GLY A 68 34.14 -5.73 25.66
C GLY A 68 33.41 -4.49 26.24
N LEU A 69 32.32 -4.03 25.62
CA LEU A 69 31.70 -2.73 25.94
C LEU A 69 30.68 -2.76 27.10
N LYS A 70 30.51 -3.89 27.80
CA LYS A 70 29.48 -4.04 28.85
C LYS A 70 29.96 -3.90 30.30
N LYS A 71 31.24 -3.64 30.57
CA LYS A 71 31.71 -3.41 31.95
C LYS A 71 32.80 -2.34 32.01
N ARG A 72 32.41 -1.09 32.21
CA ARG A 72 33.24 -0.07 32.85
C ARG A 72 32.36 1.02 33.45
N SER A 73 31.81 0.69 34.61
CA SER A 73 31.22 1.62 35.57
C SER A 73 32.30 1.88 36.62
N TYR A 74 32.63 3.15 36.80
CA TYR A 74 33.29 3.77 37.97
C TYR A 74 34.47 3.05 38.61
N GLU A 75 35.68 3.54 38.35
CA GLU A 75 36.68 3.71 39.41
C GLU A 75 37.74 4.73 38.96
N THR A 76 37.67 5.91 39.58
CA THR A 76 38.72 6.92 39.56
C THR A 76 39.64 6.67 40.74
N LYS A 77 40.94 6.42 40.49
CA LYS A 77 42.07 7.11 41.13
C LYS A 77 43.44 6.51 40.73
N ALA A 78 44.28 7.44 40.27
CA ALA A 78 45.69 7.61 40.60
C ALA A 78 46.78 6.70 39.99
N LYS A 79 47.62 7.39 39.20
CA LYS A 79 49.10 7.31 39.13
C LYS A 79 49.75 6.19 38.30
N SER A 80 50.00 6.50 37.02
CA SER A 80 51.35 6.34 36.45
C SER A 80 51.59 7.42 35.40
N LEU A 81 52.57 8.29 35.68
CA LEU A 81 53.16 9.20 34.72
C LEU A 81 54.12 8.43 33.81
N ASP A 82 54.42 9.04 32.66
CA ASP A 82 55.45 8.69 31.68
C ASP A 82 55.09 7.67 30.60
N SER A 83 54.36 8.16 29.59
CA SER A 83 55.00 8.37 28.30
C SER A 83 54.27 9.46 27.49
N LEU A 84 55.08 10.42 27.06
CA LEU A 84 54.74 11.58 26.27
C LEU A 84 54.21 11.19 24.88
N ARG A 85 53.17 11.93 24.44
CA ARG A 85 52.97 12.45 23.06
C ARG A 85 52.81 11.39 21.97
N TYR A 86 51.73 11.32 21.19
CA TYR A 86 50.99 12.38 20.52
C TYR A 86 49.71 11.73 19.97
N HIS A 87 48.57 11.91 20.63
CA HIS A 87 47.31 11.65 19.96
C HIS A 87 46.44 12.88 20.13
N ASN A 88 46.41 13.69 19.06
CA ASN A 88 45.27 14.55 18.80
C ASN A 88 44.04 13.64 18.78
N GLN A 89 43.35 13.56 19.93
CA GLN A 89 41.95 13.17 19.97
C GLN A 89 41.19 14.29 19.26
N ALA A 90 41.19 14.25 17.92
CA ALA A 90 40.11 14.81 17.17
C ALA A 90 38.85 14.20 17.80
N ASN A 91 38.01 15.04 18.37
CA ASN A 91 36.69 14.67 18.88
C ASN A 91 35.88 14.11 17.70
N PHE A 92 36.12 12.85 17.34
CA PHE A 92 35.21 12.09 16.51
C PHE A 92 33.98 11.87 17.38
N LYS A 93 33.07 12.84 17.33
CA LYS A 93 31.66 12.57 17.55
C LYS A 93 31.31 11.47 16.56
N VAL A 94 31.41 10.21 17.00
CA VAL A 94 30.77 9.11 16.30
C VAL A 94 29.30 9.44 16.38
N TYR A 95 28.78 10.07 15.32
CA TYR A 95 27.37 10.12 15.08
C TYR A 95 26.95 8.66 15.00
N LYS A 96 26.41 8.12 16.10
CA LYS A 96 25.56 6.94 16.03
C LYS A 96 24.39 7.39 15.16
N LEU A 97 24.54 7.21 13.85
CA LEU A 97 23.42 7.19 12.92
C LEU A 97 22.47 6.15 13.49
N LYS A 98 21.44 6.60 14.21
CA LYS A 98 20.23 5.83 14.46
C LYS A 98 19.60 5.63 13.08
N GLN A 99 20.17 4.74 12.27
CA GLN A 99 19.46 4.17 11.15
C GLN A 99 18.21 3.54 11.73
N ARG A 100 17.06 4.11 11.40
CA ARG A 100 15.77 3.57 11.81
C ARG A 100 15.67 2.19 11.18
N GLN A 101 15.09 1.22 11.87
CA GLN A 101 14.89 -0.14 11.33
C GLN A 101 14.23 -0.16 9.94
N ALA A 102 13.47 0.88 9.59
CA ALA A 102 12.91 1.10 8.25
C ALA A 102 13.98 1.17 7.14
N ASP A 103 15.13 1.79 7.41
CA ASP A 103 16.21 1.95 6.43
C ASP A 103 16.88 0.59 6.15
N PHE A 104 16.96 -0.29 7.17
CA PHE A 104 17.51 -1.64 6.98
C PHE A 104 16.62 -2.53 6.12
N VAL A 105 15.29 -2.44 6.30
CA VAL A 105 14.32 -3.21 5.50
C VAL A 105 14.34 -2.73 4.04
N TYR A 106 14.34 -1.41 3.83
CA TYR A 106 14.41 -0.82 2.50
C TYR A 106 15.69 -1.23 1.76
N MET A 107 16.85 -1.11 2.41
CA MET A 107 18.14 -1.52 1.83
C MET A 107 18.18 -3.03 1.54
N LYS A 108 17.54 -3.86 2.38
CA LYS A 108 17.45 -5.31 2.15
C LYS A 108 16.54 -5.67 0.98
N ILE A 109 15.46 -4.90 0.77
CA ILE A 109 14.58 -5.05 -0.39
C ILE A 109 15.31 -4.62 -1.66
N GLN A 110 15.97 -3.45 -1.65
CA GLN A 110 16.71 -2.94 -2.79
C GLN A 110 17.82 -3.91 -3.24
N ALA A 111 18.63 -4.41 -2.30
CA ALA A 111 19.65 -5.42 -2.60
C ALA A 111 19.07 -6.72 -3.20
N LYS A 112 17.83 -7.07 -2.85
CA LYS A 112 17.14 -8.25 -3.41
C LYS A 112 16.66 -8.00 -4.84
N TYR A 113 16.23 -6.78 -5.17
CA TYR A 113 15.81 -6.41 -6.52
C TYR A 113 16.98 -6.22 -7.49
N GLU A 114 18.09 -5.64 -7.03
CA GLU A 114 19.32 -5.51 -7.83
C GLU A 114 19.85 -6.88 -8.28
N ASN A 115 19.80 -7.88 -7.39
CA ASN A 115 20.15 -9.26 -7.74
C ASN A 115 19.16 -9.86 -8.75
N TRP A 116 17.87 -9.54 -8.66
CA TRP A 116 16.84 -10.10 -9.54
C TRP A 116 16.99 -9.65 -11.00
N GLN A 117 17.40 -8.40 -11.22
CA GLN A 117 17.71 -7.91 -12.56
C GLN A 117 18.87 -8.68 -13.20
N GLY A 118 19.93 -8.95 -12.42
CA GLY A 118 21.06 -9.78 -12.86
C GLY A 118 20.64 -11.22 -13.20
N TYR A 119 19.85 -11.86 -12.33
CA TYR A 119 19.31 -13.20 -12.60
C TYR A 119 18.43 -13.23 -13.84
N LEU A 120 17.61 -12.21 -14.06
CA LEU A 120 16.74 -12.12 -15.25
C LEU A 120 17.58 -11.94 -16.51
N SER A 121 18.60 -11.07 -16.49
CA SER A 121 19.49 -10.89 -17.64
C SER A 121 20.30 -12.14 -17.96
N ASP A 122 20.79 -12.84 -16.94
CA ASP A 122 21.56 -14.08 -17.11
C ASP A 122 20.68 -15.23 -17.58
N PHE A 123 19.43 -15.30 -17.08
CA PHE A 123 18.44 -16.26 -17.56
C PHE A 123 18.05 -16.00 -19.03
N ILE A 124 17.84 -14.74 -19.41
CA ILE A 124 17.52 -14.38 -20.80
C ILE A 124 18.73 -14.67 -21.70
N ARG A 125 19.94 -14.26 -21.30
CA ARG A 125 21.16 -14.53 -22.07
C ARG A 125 21.41 -16.04 -22.22
N GLY A 126 21.34 -16.79 -21.13
CA GLY A 126 21.49 -18.24 -21.14
C GLY A 126 20.38 -18.98 -21.90
N ALA A 127 19.16 -18.46 -21.93
CA ALA A 127 18.08 -19.01 -22.75
C ALA A 127 18.22 -18.69 -24.25
N THR A 128 18.91 -17.60 -24.60
CA THR A 128 19.18 -17.22 -26.00
C THR A 128 20.42 -17.89 -26.59
N GLU A 129 21.35 -18.34 -25.75
CA GLU A 129 22.53 -19.10 -26.18
C GLU A 129 22.14 -20.53 -26.63
N GLY A 130 22.01 -20.72 -27.95
CA GLY A 130 21.79 -22.05 -28.57
C GLY A 130 20.43 -22.24 -29.24
N LEU A 131 19.54 -21.25 -29.22
CA LEU A 131 18.29 -21.30 -29.98
C LEU A 131 18.47 -20.67 -31.36
N THR A 132 17.96 -21.33 -32.40
CA THR A 132 17.88 -20.74 -33.75
C THR A 132 16.79 -19.66 -33.79
N MET A 133 16.95 -18.65 -34.65
CA MET A 133 16.02 -17.51 -34.75
C MET A 133 14.55 -17.94 -34.95
N ARG A 134 14.31 -19.02 -35.70
CA ARG A 134 12.98 -19.61 -35.91
C ARG A 134 12.37 -20.19 -34.62
N ARG A 135 13.19 -20.78 -33.74
CA ARG A 135 12.73 -21.32 -32.45
C ARG A 135 12.45 -20.19 -31.46
N MET A 136 13.23 -19.12 -31.47
CA MET A 136 12.96 -17.93 -30.64
C MET A 136 11.61 -17.29 -31.01
N TRP A 137 11.30 -17.18 -32.31
CA TRP A 137 10.03 -16.63 -32.76
C TRP A 137 8.84 -17.47 -32.29
N ASN A 138 8.93 -18.80 -32.40
CA ASN A 138 7.90 -19.71 -31.89
C ASN A 138 7.74 -19.61 -30.36
N VAL A 139 8.84 -19.50 -29.61
CA VAL A 139 8.80 -19.28 -28.16
C VAL A 139 8.15 -17.95 -27.81
N SER A 140 8.41 -16.89 -28.59
CA SER A 140 7.76 -15.58 -28.41
C SER A 140 6.25 -15.66 -28.64
N ILE A 141 5.80 -16.39 -29.66
CA ILE A 141 4.37 -16.58 -29.94
C ILE A 141 3.69 -17.34 -28.81
N VAL A 142 4.27 -18.47 -28.41
CA VAL A 142 3.72 -19.29 -27.32
C VAL A 142 3.71 -18.49 -26.00
N GLY A 143 4.77 -17.73 -25.73
CA GLY A 143 4.86 -16.85 -24.57
C GLY A 143 3.78 -15.76 -24.57
N ALA A 144 3.53 -15.12 -25.72
CA ALA A 144 2.49 -14.10 -25.86
C ALA A 144 1.08 -14.67 -25.64
N VAL A 145 0.80 -15.88 -26.15
CA VAL A 145 -0.48 -16.57 -25.93
C VAL A 145 -0.68 -16.89 -24.45
N LEU A 146 0.32 -17.49 -23.80
CA LEU A 146 0.25 -17.82 -22.37
C LEU A 146 0.10 -16.57 -21.50
N PHE A 147 0.84 -15.50 -21.83
CA PHE A 147 0.72 -14.23 -21.15
C PHE A 147 -0.67 -13.60 -21.34
N GLY A 148 -1.23 -13.66 -22.55
CA GLY A 148 -2.59 -13.19 -22.84
C GLY A 148 -3.67 -13.97 -22.09
N MET A 149 -3.54 -15.30 -22.02
CA MET A 149 -4.45 -16.15 -21.24
C MET A 149 -4.36 -15.82 -19.75
N PHE A 150 -3.15 -15.69 -19.21
CA PHE A 150 -2.95 -15.33 -17.79
C PHE A 150 -3.43 -13.91 -17.49
N SER A 151 -3.10 -12.93 -18.34
CA SER A 151 -3.53 -11.54 -18.16
C SER A 151 -5.04 -11.42 -18.22
N MET A 152 -5.71 -12.13 -19.13
CA MET A 152 -7.18 -12.16 -19.18
C MET A 152 -7.77 -12.71 -17.89
N THR A 153 -7.23 -13.82 -17.35
CA THR A 153 -7.74 -14.37 -16.08
C THR A 153 -7.54 -13.40 -14.91
N MET A 154 -6.43 -12.67 -14.87
CA MET A 154 -6.19 -11.62 -13.88
C MET A 154 -7.14 -10.43 -14.08
N ILE A 155 -7.33 -9.95 -15.30
CA ILE A 155 -8.25 -8.86 -15.64
C ILE A 155 -9.67 -9.23 -15.23
N TYR A 156 -10.16 -10.42 -15.60
CA TYR A 156 -11.50 -10.86 -15.21
C TYR A 156 -11.67 -10.99 -13.69
N ARG A 157 -10.65 -11.48 -12.99
CA ARG A 157 -10.71 -11.69 -11.54
C ARG A 157 -10.62 -10.39 -10.74
N TYR A 158 -9.84 -9.42 -11.20
CA TYR A 158 -9.60 -8.17 -10.46
C TYR A 158 -10.43 -6.98 -10.94
N LEU A 159 -10.81 -6.94 -12.22
CA LEU A 159 -11.56 -5.82 -12.81
C LEU A 159 -13.02 -6.16 -13.13
N GLY A 160 -13.42 -7.43 -13.00
CA GLY A 160 -14.79 -7.90 -13.28
C GLY A 160 -15.13 -7.94 -14.77
N GLN A 161 -16.31 -8.48 -15.11
CA GLN A 161 -16.76 -8.65 -16.50
C GLN A 161 -16.95 -7.33 -17.27
N SER A 162 -16.89 -6.18 -16.60
CA SER A 162 -17.14 -4.84 -17.15
C SER A 162 -15.98 -4.24 -17.95
N VAL A 163 -14.81 -4.89 -18.02
CA VAL A 163 -13.64 -4.41 -18.79
C VAL A 163 -13.47 -5.12 -20.15
N SER A 164 -14.38 -6.04 -20.49
CA SER A 164 -14.44 -6.57 -21.86
C SER A 164 -14.90 -5.47 -22.81
N ALA A 165 -13.96 -4.85 -23.52
CA ALA A 165 -14.24 -3.91 -24.58
C ALA A 165 -15.29 -4.52 -25.52
N LYS A 166 -16.45 -3.87 -25.59
CA LYS A 166 -17.49 -4.14 -26.57
C LYS A 166 -16.88 -3.83 -27.93
N ILE A 167 -16.34 -4.86 -28.59
CA ILE A 167 -16.06 -4.82 -30.02
C ILE A 167 -17.43 -4.64 -30.67
N GLN A 168 -17.80 -3.40 -30.93
CA GLN A 168 -18.87 -3.10 -31.88
C GLN A 168 -18.38 -3.63 -33.21
N GLU A 169 -18.96 -4.75 -33.65
CA GLU A 169 -19.06 -5.08 -35.05
C GLU A 169 -19.73 -3.89 -35.74
N SER A 170 -18.92 -2.98 -36.26
CA SER A 170 -19.38 -1.99 -37.22
C SER A 170 -19.78 -2.77 -38.47
N LYS A 171 -21.09 -3.02 -38.59
CA LYS A 171 -21.72 -3.27 -39.87
C LYS A 171 -21.22 -2.21 -40.85
N GLU A 172 -20.62 -2.70 -41.92
CA GLU A 172 -20.37 -1.98 -43.15
C GLU A 172 -21.66 -1.28 -43.61
N VAL A 173 -21.71 0.04 -43.49
CA VAL A 173 -22.40 0.90 -44.45
C VAL A 173 -21.54 2.15 -44.63
N SER A 174 -20.84 2.18 -45.75
CA SER A 174 -20.21 3.35 -46.31
C SER A 174 -21.27 4.37 -46.75
N VAL A 175 -21.38 5.53 -46.11
CA VAL A 175 -21.85 6.77 -46.76
C VAL A 175 -21.07 7.97 -46.21
N ILE A 176 -20.05 8.33 -46.98
CA ILE A 176 -19.55 9.66 -47.35
C ILE A 176 -20.23 10.87 -46.66
N GLN A 177 -19.40 11.66 -45.94
CA GLN A 177 -19.25 13.14 -45.92
C GLN A 177 -20.49 14.00 -46.28
N ARG A 178 -20.83 15.14 -45.63
CA ARG A 178 -19.98 16.30 -45.27
C ARG A 178 -20.87 17.40 -44.62
N GLN A 179 -20.28 18.23 -43.74
CA GLN A 179 -20.57 19.67 -43.46
C GLN A 179 -21.96 20.02 -42.85
N GLN A 180 -22.15 20.97 -41.94
CA GLN A 180 -21.36 22.06 -41.35
C GLN A 180 -22.13 22.57 -40.09
N GLU A 181 -21.40 23.17 -39.12
CA GLU A 181 -21.67 24.43 -38.36
C GLU A 181 -23.14 24.93 -38.21
N GLU A 182 -23.63 25.52 -37.12
CA GLU A 182 -23.04 26.29 -36.03
C GLU A 182 -24.16 26.65 -35.02
N ASP A 183 -23.75 26.93 -33.78
CA ASP A 183 -24.24 28.01 -32.89
C ASP A 183 -25.61 27.94 -32.18
N GLY A 184 -25.62 28.58 -30.98
CA GLY A 184 -26.82 29.26 -30.47
C GLY A 184 -27.52 28.70 -29.23
N ASP A 185 -27.07 29.18 -28.07
CA ASP A 185 -27.84 29.38 -26.83
C ASP A 185 -29.32 29.72 -27.03
N SER A 186 -30.23 29.09 -26.27
CA SER A 186 -31.42 29.75 -25.68
C SER A 186 -32.29 28.77 -24.89
N LEU A 187 -32.33 29.01 -23.58
CA LEU A 187 -33.35 28.56 -22.67
C LEU A 187 -34.58 29.47 -22.86
N ALA A 188 -35.64 29.02 -23.52
CA ALA A 188 -36.90 29.74 -23.58
C ALA A 188 -38.11 28.79 -23.63
N PHE A 189 -38.78 28.74 -22.48
CA PHE A 189 -40.15 28.29 -22.27
C PHE A 189 -41.11 28.95 -23.28
N ILE A 190 -41.76 28.15 -24.13
CA ILE A 190 -43.01 28.52 -24.80
C ILE A 190 -44.00 27.39 -24.54
N ALA A 191 -44.91 27.64 -23.60
CA ALA A 191 -46.24 27.08 -23.67
C ALA A 191 -46.99 27.81 -24.78
N ASN A 192 -47.46 27.10 -25.81
CA ASN A 192 -48.72 27.37 -26.50
C ASN A 192 -49.07 26.24 -27.47
N GLU A 193 -50.28 25.72 -27.23
CA GLU A 193 -51.21 25.08 -28.16
C GLU A 193 -50.81 25.00 -29.64
N SER A 194 -50.51 23.79 -30.08
CA SER A 194 -51.00 23.27 -31.35
C SER A 194 -51.03 21.75 -31.24
N GLY A 195 -52.21 21.18 -31.42
CA GLY A 195 -52.42 19.73 -31.38
C GLY A 195 -51.60 19.02 -32.44
N GLU A 196 -50.51 18.39 -32.01
CA GLU A 196 -49.95 17.22 -32.64
C GLU A 196 -49.78 16.17 -31.55
N GLU A 197 -50.52 15.07 -31.67
CA GLU A 197 -50.38 13.87 -30.87
C GLU A 197 -48.99 13.27 -31.12
N ILE A 198 -47.99 13.80 -30.43
CA ILE A 198 -46.71 13.11 -30.27
C ILE A 198 -46.96 12.04 -29.21
N ASN A 199 -47.29 10.83 -29.68
CA ASN A 199 -47.15 9.60 -28.90
C ASN A 199 -45.66 9.36 -28.59
N SER A 200 -45.12 10.18 -27.71
CA SER A 200 -44.01 9.78 -26.86
C SER A 200 -44.64 9.47 -25.51
N GLU A 201 -44.77 8.19 -25.19
CA GLU A 201 -44.91 7.75 -23.80
C GLU A 201 -43.72 8.29 -23.02
N ILE A 202 -43.84 9.54 -22.56
CA ILE A 202 -42.94 10.14 -21.60
C ILE A 202 -43.05 9.24 -20.38
N ASP A 203 -42.00 8.47 -20.11
CA ASP A 203 -41.97 7.55 -18.98
C ASP A 203 -42.12 8.35 -17.68
N ILE A 204 -43.35 8.46 -17.21
CA ILE A 204 -43.74 9.19 -16.00
C ILE A 204 -42.98 8.61 -14.80
N ASN A 205 -42.60 7.32 -14.84
CA ASN A 205 -41.80 6.71 -13.79
C ASN A 205 -40.36 7.25 -13.79
N SER A 206 -39.77 7.49 -14.96
CA SER A 206 -38.45 8.13 -15.09
C SER A 206 -38.46 9.55 -14.53
N ILE A 207 -39.43 10.39 -14.92
CA ILE A 207 -39.55 11.76 -14.38
C ILE A 207 -39.80 11.76 -12.87
N THR A 208 -40.68 10.88 -12.39
CA THR A 208 -40.97 10.75 -10.94
C THR A 208 -39.73 10.29 -10.18
N SER A 209 -38.95 9.36 -10.73
CA SER A 209 -37.70 8.88 -10.12
C SER A 209 -36.62 9.97 -10.07
N LEU A 210 -36.52 10.81 -11.11
CA LEU A 210 -35.59 11.94 -11.17
C LEU A 210 -35.97 13.06 -10.20
N LEU A 211 -37.27 13.36 -10.07
CA LEU A 211 -37.75 14.33 -9.08
C LEU A 211 -37.55 13.82 -7.65
N GLN A 212 -37.75 12.51 -7.41
CA GLN A 212 -37.47 11.88 -6.12
C GLN A 212 -35.98 11.89 -5.80
N SER A 213 -35.10 11.58 -6.76
CA SER A 213 -33.65 11.62 -6.55
C SER A 213 -33.15 13.04 -6.27
N ASN A 214 -33.61 14.02 -7.05
CA ASN A 214 -33.22 15.42 -6.85
C ASN A 214 -33.72 15.98 -5.52
N LYS A 215 -34.94 15.60 -5.11
CA LYS A 215 -35.47 15.98 -3.79
C LYS A 215 -34.67 15.34 -2.66
N GLN A 216 -34.34 14.06 -2.78
CA GLN A 216 -33.55 13.33 -1.78
C GLN A 216 -32.12 13.90 -1.67
N GLU A 217 -31.50 14.26 -2.78
CA GLU A 217 -30.19 14.94 -2.80
C GLU A 217 -30.26 16.32 -2.13
N SER A 218 -31.28 17.12 -2.45
CA SER A 218 -31.48 18.44 -1.84
C SER A 218 -31.72 18.36 -0.33
N ASP A 219 -32.48 17.37 0.14
CA ASP A 219 -32.75 17.18 1.57
C ASP A 219 -31.51 16.67 2.31
N LEU A 220 -30.77 15.72 1.71
CA LEU A 220 -29.50 15.22 2.25
C LEU A 220 -28.45 16.33 2.33
N GLU A 221 -28.36 17.20 1.33
CA GLU A 221 -27.44 18.34 1.35
C GLU A 221 -27.73 19.28 2.52
N LYS A 222 -29.01 19.59 2.78
CA LYS A 222 -29.42 20.43 3.93
C LYS A 222 -29.04 19.79 5.26
N GLU A 223 -29.33 18.50 5.43
CA GLU A 223 -28.95 17.74 6.64
C GLU A 223 -27.43 17.79 6.86
N ILE A 224 -26.64 17.57 5.81
CA ILE A 224 -25.17 17.63 5.88
C ILE A 224 -24.71 19.04 6.24
N ARG A 225 -25.18 20.07 5.54
CA ARG A 225 -24.81 21.48 5.78
C ARG A 225 -25.12 21.91 7.21
N GLU A 226 -26.28 21.52 7.74
CA GLU A 226 -26.65 21.84 9.11
C GLU A 226 -25.67 21.24 10.13
N MET A 227 -25.26 19.98 9.93
CA MET A 227 -24.32 19.32 10.82
C MET A 227 -22.90 19.90 10.77
N VAL A 228 -22.44 20.30 9.58
CA VAL A 228 -21.06 20.76 9.36
C VAL A 228 -20.93 22.28 9.35
N LYS A 229 -22.00 23.00 9.71
CA LYS A 229 -22.05 24.47 9.69
C LYS A 229 -20.90 25.10 10.46
N GLY A 230 -20.17 26.01 9.80
CA GLY A 230 -19.04 26.72 10.38
C GLY A 230 -17.73 25.92 10.41
N PHE A 231 -17.66 24.80 9.70
CA PHE A 231 -16.44 24.00 9.53
C PHE A 231 -15.96 24.00 8.07
N PRO A 232 -14.65 23.83 7.79
CA PRO A 232 -14.13 23.84 6.41
C PRO A 232 -14.76 22.80 5.46
N ILE A 233 -15.26 21.68 5.98
CA ILE A 233 -15.97 20.67 5.17
C ILE A 233 -17.32 21.14 4.61
N GLU A 234 -17.88 22.24 5.12
CA GLU A 234 -19.13 22.81 4.61
C GLU A 234 -19.06 23.11 3.09
N LYS A 235 -17.88 23.50 2.60
CA LYS A 235 -17.63 23.75 1.17
C LYS A 235 -17.78 22.50 0.30
N MET A 236 -17.71 21.31 0.89
CA MET A 236 -17.85 20.01 0.22
C MET A 236 -19.25 19.43 0.35
N ALA A 237 -20.16 20.05 1.13
CA ALA A 237 -21.45 19.45 1.45
C ALA A 237 -22.30 19.09 0.21
N GLY A 238 -22.31 19.96 -0.81
CA GLY A 238 -23.00 19.69 -2.07
C GLY A 238 -22.44 18.46 -2.79
N GLU A 239 -21.11 18.37 -2.94
CA GLU A 239 -20.46 17.22 -3.58
C GLU A 239 -20.66 15.92 -2.77
N ILE A 240 -20.73 15.99 -1.44
CA ILE A 240 -21.02 14.82 -0.58
C ILE A 240 -22.47 14.35 -0.77
N ALA A 241 -23.42 15.26 -0.97
CA ALA A 241 -24.83 14.95 -1.15
C ALA A 241 -25.11 14.17 -2.46
N THR A 242 -24.28 14.36 -3.49
CA THR A 242 -24.36 13.59 -4.74
C THR A 242 -24.10 12.08 -4.55
N LYS A 243 -23.52 11.68 -3.41
CA LYS A 243 -23.12 10.29 -3.14
C LYS A 243 -24.25 9.51 -2.46
N ASN A 244 -24.16 8.18 -2.53
CA ASN A 244 -25.09 7.31 -1.83
C ASN A 244 -25.15 7.67 -0.32
N ARG A 245 -26.36 7.66 0.27
CA ARG A 245 -26.59 8.06 1.67
C ARG A 245 -25.66 7.38 2.68
N ILE A 246 -25.35 6.10 2.51
CA ILE A 246 -24.41 5.35 3.37
C ILE A 246 -22.98 5.92 3.23
N VAL A 247 -22.57 6.19 1.99
CA VAL A 247 -21.24 6.75 1.70
C VAL A 247 -21.14 8.18 2.22
N ALA A 248 -22.17 9.01 2.01
CA ALA A 248 -22.26 10.35 2.57
C ALA A 248 -22.17 10.34 4.11
N ALA A 249 -22.88 9.42 4.77
CA ALA A 249 -22.82 9.23 6.21
C ALA A 249 -21.41 8.87 6.70
N PHE A 250 -20.71 7.99 5.98
CA PHE A 250 -19.30 7.69 6.27
C PHE A 250 -18.39 8.88 6.02
N LEU A 251 -18.57 9.62 4.92
CA LEU A 251 -17.78 10.82 4.61
C LEU A 251 -17.88 11.83 5.77
N VAL A 252 -19.08 12.15 6.23
CA VAL A 252 -19.28 13.11 7.34
C VAL A 252 -18.74 12.58 8.66
N GLY A 253 -19.01 11.32 8.99
CA GLY A 253 -18.61 10.72 10.27
C GLY A 253 -17.10 10.52 10.39
N ILE A 254 -16.44 10.03 9.34
CA ILE A 254 -14.99 9.87 9.31
C ILE A 254 -14.31 11.25 9.34
N ALA A 255 -14.81 12.23 8.58
CA ALA A 255 -14.24 13.58 8.61
C ALA A 255 -14.29 14.22 10.00
N LYS A 256 -15.37 13.98 10.76
CA LYS A 256 -15.46 14.41 12.15
C LYS A 256 -14.37 13.79 13.01
N LYS A 257 -14.10 12.51 12.80
CA LYS A 257 -13.14 11.77 13.62
C LYS A 257 -11.70 12.14 13.29
N GLU A 258 -11.36 12.24 12.02
CA GLU A 258 -9.97 12.40 11.56
C GLU A 258 -9.50 13.85 11.62
N SER A 259 -10.34 14.80 11.23
CA SER A 259 -9.98 16.22 11.14
C SER A 259 -10.83 17.15 11.99
N ASN A 260 -11.83 16.61 12.71
CA ASN A 260 -12.88 17.42 13.34
C ASN A 260 -13.54 18.36 12.33
N TRP A 261 -13.93 17.79 11.17
CA TRP A 261 -14.54 18.49 10.03
C TRP A 261 -13.64 19.56 9.39
N GLY A 262 -12.32 19.36 9.44
CA GLY A 262 -11.35 20.30 8.87
C GLY A 262 -10.76 21.32 9.84
N LYS A 263 -10.98 21.19 11.16
CA LYS A 263 -10.23 22.00 12.14
C LYS A 263 -8.75 21.60 12.23
N ARG A 264 -8.43 20.35 11.89
CA ARG A 264 -7.07 19.82 11.82
C ARG A 264 -6.87 19.23 10.44
N VAL A 265 -6.10 19.91 9.61
CA VAL A 265 -5.92 19.56 8.20
C VAL A 265 -4.44 19.43 7.89
N PRO A 266 -4.07 18.50 6.99
CA PRO A 266 -2.75 18.55 6.42
C PRO A 266 -2.63 19.82 5.58
N VAL A 267 -1.46 20.46 5.66
CA VAL A 267 -1.17 21.66 4.89
C VAL A 267 -0.02 21.41 3.93
N LEU A 268 -0.06 22.07 2.78
CA LEU A 268 1.04 22.15 1.83
C LEU A 268 1.31 23.63 1.56
N ASN A 269 2.51 24.10 1.87
CA ASN A 269 2.88 25.53 1.75
C ASN A 269 1.91 26.48 2.47
N GLY A 270 1.35 26.06 3.61
CA GLY A 270 0.38 26.84 4.39
C GLY A 270 -1.05 26.84 3.82
N GLN A 271 -1.30 26.13 2.72
CA GLN A 271 -2.62 25.99 2.12
C GLN A 271 -3.31 24.70 2.58
N ASP A 272 -4.64 24.73 2.64
CA ASP A 272 -5.47 23.56 2.96
C ASP A 272 -5.45 22.55 1.80
N CYS A 273 -5.16 21.29 2.14
CA CYS A 273 -5.08 20.18 1.21
C CYS A 273 -6.42 19.46 0.96
N TYR A 274 -7.54 19.97 1.52
CA TYR A 274 -8.88 19.40 1.37
C TYR A 274 -9.02 17.95 1.85
N ASN A 275 -8.09 17.48 2.69
CA ASN A 275 -8.06 16.11 3.17
C ASN A 275 -8.55 16.04 4.61
N TYR A 276 -9.84 15.77 4.77
CA TYR A 276 -10.50 15.73 6.06
C TYR A 276 -10.65 14.32 6.64
N TRP A 277 -10.30 13.29 5.86
CA TRP A 277 -10.50 11.87 6.17
C TRP A 277 -9.21 11.12 6.51
N GLY A 278 -8.07 11.82 6.56
CA GLY A 278 -6.77 11.21 6.81
C GLY A 278 -6.28 10.33 5.67
N TYR A 279 -6.77 10.55 4.43
CA TYR A 279 -6.43 9.72 3.27
C TYR A 279 -4.93 9.80 2.93
N ARG A 280 -4.33 8.66 2.55
CA ARG A 280 -2.88 8.51 2.29
C ARG A 280 -2.57 7.83 0.95
N GLY A 281 -3.26 8.24 -0.11
CA GLY A 281 -2.88 7.88 -1.48
C GLY A 281 -1.65 8.66 -1.94
N GLN A 282 -0.69 7.99 -2.57
CA GLN A 282 0.44 8.67 -3.19
C GLN A 282 -0.04 9.51 -4.38
N ARG A 283 0.32 10.79 -4.39
CA ARG A 283 0.09 11.75 -5.47
C ARG A 283 1.32 12.66 -5.60
N GLU A 284 1.36 13.47 -6.65
CA GLU A 284 2.42 14.48 -6.83
C GLU A 284 2.47 15.47 -5.68
N LYS A 285 1.29 15.90 -5.20
CA LYS A 285 1.16 16.80 -4.05
C LYS A 285 0.85 16.01 -2.79
N MET A 286 1.76 16.09 -1.82
CA MET A 286 1.63 15.47 -0.51
C MET A 286 1.67 16.54 0.57
N GLY A 287 0.65 16.56 1.43
CA GLY A 287 0.59 17.44 2.58
C GLY A 287 1.40 16.92 3.77
N SER A 288 1.39 17.69 4.86
CA SER A 288 2.06 17.31 6.11
C SER A 288 1.65 15.91 6.61
N GLY A 289 2.62 15.14 7.11
CA GLY A 289 2.36 13.81 7.68
C GLY A 289 2.12 12.70 6.64
N GLY A 290 2.42 12.95 5.36
CA GLY A 290 2.23 11.98 4.29
C GLY A 290 0.77 11.80 3.87
N HIS A 291 -0.07 12.78 4.18
CA HIS A 291 -1.46 12.81 3.73
C HIS A 291 -1.53 13.34 2.30
N THR A 292 -2.47 12.80 1.51
CA THR A 292 -2.72 13.27 0.15
C THR A 292 -3.15 14.74 0.19
N CYS A 293 -2.62 15.55 -0.73
CA CYS A 293 -3.10 16.90 -0.97
C CYS A 293 -3.93 16.91 -2.26
N PHE A 294 -5.22 17.20 -2.14
CA PHE A 294 -6.13 17.20 -3.28
C PHE A 294 -6.13 18.54 -3.99
N ASP A 295 -6.44 18.54 -5.28
CA ASP A 295 -6.42 19.76 -6.09
C ASP A 295 -7.69 20.61 -5.89
N SER A 296 -8.81 19.98 -5.52
CA SER A 296 -10.08 20.65 -5.29
C SER A 296 -10.96 19.91 -4.26
N PRO A 297 -11.98 20.58 -3.70
CA PRO A 297 -13.00 19.93 -2.87
C PRO A 297 -13.68 18.75 -3.57
N LYS A 298 -13.94 18.88 -4.87
CA LYS A 298 -14.55 17.83 -5.70
C LYS A 298 -13.64 16.62 -5.84
N ASP A 299 -12.38 16.83 -6.21
CA ASP A 299 -11.37 15.76 -6.33
C ASP A 299 -11.19 15.00 -5.00
N ALA A 300 -11.21 15.72 -3.87
CA ALA A 300 -11.14 15.12 -2.54
C ALA A 300 -12.34 14.21 -2.26
N VAL A 301 -13.56 14.73 -2.45
CA VAL A 301 -14.79 13.97 -2.22
C VAL A 301 -14.87 12.78 -3.16
N ASP A 302 -14.63 12.95 -4.47
CA ASP A 302 -14.72 11.87 -5.45
C ASP A 302 -13.73 10.75 -5.18
N THR A 303 -12.49 11.09 -4.82
CA THR A 303 -11.45 10.09 -4.53
C THR A 303 -11.77 9.28 -3.28
N VAL A 304 -12.18 9.96 -2.20
CA VAL A 304 -12.51 9.31 -0.93
C VAL A 304 -13.81 8.52 -1.04
N ALA A 305 -14.83 9.10 -1.69
CA ALA A 305 -16.10 8.44 -1.96
C ALA A 305 -15.89 7.16 -2.76
N LYS A 306 -15.10 7.19 -3.83
CA LYS A 306 -14.80 5.99 -4.63
C LYS A 306 -14.17 4.88 -3.81
N ARG A 307 -13.28 5.21 -2.87
CA ARG A 307 -12.71 4.21 -1.95
C ARG A 307 -13.76 3.66 -0.98
N LEU A 308 -14.59 4.52 -0.41
CA LEU A 308 -15.66 4.10 0.51
C LEU A 308 -16.72 3.27 -0.21
N GLU A 309 -17.11 3.65 -1.42
CA GLU A 309 -18.03 2.91 -2.29
C GLU A 309 -17.52 1.50 -2.57
N PHE A 310 -16.23 1.34 -2.86
CA PHE A 310 -15.62 0.01 -3.00
C PHE A 310 -15.73 -0.81 -1.71
N LEU A 311 -15.41 -0.23 -0.55
CA LEU A 311 -15.50 -0.92 0.75
C LEU A 311 -16.95 -1.29 1.11
N VAL A 312 -17.91 -0.41 0.81
CA VAL A 312 -19.33 -0.64 1.09
C VAL A 312 -19.91 -1.66 0.11
N SER A 313 -19.66 -1.51 -1.19
CA SER A 313 -20.31 -2.30 -2.24
C SER A 313 -19.65 -3.66 -2.46
N ASN A 314 -18.32 -3.71 -2.54
CA ASN A 314 -17.56 -4.92 -2.85
C ASN A 314 -17.30 -5.74 -1.59
N GLU A 315 -16.91 -5.09 -0.49
CA GLU A 315 -16.54 -5.77 0.76
C GLU A 315 -17.68 -5.83 1.79
N LYS A 316 -18.83 -5.24 1.47
CA LYS A 316 -20.03 -5.23 2.33
C LYS A 316 -19.76 -4.64 3.73
N LEU A 317 -18.84 -3.67 3.81
CA LEU A 317 -18.50 -2.94 5.03
C LEU A 317 -19.46 -1.76 5.26
N ASN A 318 -20.75 -2.05 5.37
CA ASN A 318 -21.83 -1.06 5.43
C ASN A 318 -22.15 -0.54 6.85
N THR A 319 -21.31 -0.81 7.85
CA THR A 319 -21.51 -0.34 9.23
C THR A 319 -20.21 0.23 9.79
N PRO A 320 -20.26 1.23 10.70
CA PRO A 320 -19.06 1.80 11.33
C PRO A 320 -18.13 0.77 11.97
N ALA A 321 -18.67 -0.30 12.56
CA ALA A 321 -17.88 -1.37 13.15
C ALA A 321 -17.07 -2.14 12.10
N LYS A 322 -17.65 -2.39 10.92
CA LYS A 322 -16.97 -3.03 9.79
C LYS A 322 -16.03 -2.07 9.05
N MET A 323 -16.39 -0.78 9.01
CA MET A 323 -15.60 0.27 8.36
C MET A 323 -14.33 0.65 9.14
N VAL A 324 -14.04 -0.03 10.26
CA VAL A 324 -12.78 0.09 11.00
C VAL A 324 -11.53 -0.13 10.12
N VAL A 325 -11.69 -0.83 9.00
CA VAL A 325 -10.66 -1.01 7.96
C VAL A 325 -10.12 0.32 7.45
N TRP A 326 -10.92 1.40 7.48
CA TRP A 326 -10.44 2.75 7.15
C TRP A 326 -9.33 3.23 8.10
N LYS A 327 -9.44 2.93 9.40
CA LYS A 327 -8.54 3.41 10.44
C LYS A 327 -7.21 2.66 10.48
N CYS A 328 -7.26 1.33 10.42
CA CYS A 328 -6.08 0.47 10.66
C CYS A 328 -5.82 -0.56 9.56
N GLY A 329 -6.57 -0.53 8.46
CA GLY A 329 -6.55 -1.61 7.47
C GLY A 329 -7.24 -2.88 7.99
N TYR A 330 -6.96 -4.01 7.35
CA TYR A 330 -7.55 -5.30 7.76
C TYR A 330 -6.95 -5.87 9.06
N ASP A 331 -5.82 -5.33 9.50
CA ASP A 331 -5.17 -5.73 10.75
C ASP A 331 -5.00 -4.53 11.69
N CYS A 332 -5.75 -4.56 12.79
CA CYS A 332 -5.73 -3.56 13.85
C CYS A 332 -4.99 -4.05 15.11
N SER A 333 -4.22 -5.14 15.02
CA SER A 333 -3.49 -5.75 16.15
C SER A 333 -2.47 -4.82 16.81
N TRP A 334 -1.96 -3.84 16.06
CA TRP A 334 -0.98 -2.86 16.51
C TRP A 334 -1.62 -1.65 17.22
N ASP A 335 -2.95 -1.50 17.19
CA ASP A 335 -3.66 -0.42 17.84
C ASP A 335 -4.36 -0.91 19.13
N SER A 336 -4.63 0.01 20.05
CA SER A 336 -5.34 -0.33 21.28
C SER A 336 -6.81 -0.60 20.99
N LYS A 337 -7.36 -1.67 21.57
CA LYS A 337 -8.80 -2.02 21.45
C LYS A 337 -9.71 -0.86 21.86
N VAL A 338 -9.31 -0.10 22.87
CA VAL A 338 -10.04 1.08 23.36
C VAL A 338 -10.06 2.20 22.32
N ALA A 339 -8.92 2.50 21.67
CA ALA A 339 -8.89 3.52 20.62
C ALA A 339 -9.72 3.12 19.40
N VAL A 340 -9.71 1.84 19.03
CA VAL A 340 -10.53 1.30 17.94
C VAL A 340 -12.02 1.44 18.26
N GLN A 341 -12.46 0.99 19.44
CA GLN A 341 -13.87 1.11 19.83
C GLN A 341 -14.32 2.57 19.93
N LYS A 342 -13.46 3.45 20.45
CA LYS A 342 -13.74 4.89 20.47
C LYS A 342 -13.93 5.44 19.06
N TRP A 343 -13.08 5.08 18.12
CA TRP A 343 -13.23 5.48 16.73
C TRP A 343 -14.55 5.01 16.13
N ILE A 344 -14.91 3.73 16.33
CA ILE A 344 -16.18 3.16 15.86
C ILE A 344 -17.36 3.93 16.46
N SER A 345 -17.33 4.19 17.77
CA SER A 345 -18.38 4.94 18.47
C SER A 345 -18.51 6.37 17.93
N ASP A 346 -17.39 7.07 17.76
CA ASP A 346 -17.35 8.44 17.26
C ASP A 346 -17.94 8.52 15.85
N VAL A 347 -17.54 7.62 14.94
CA VAL A 347 -18.07 7.57 13.57
C VAL A 347 -19.56 7.20 13.57
N ASN A 348 -19.95 6.20 14.38
CA ASN A 348 -21.33 5.72 14.47
C ASN A 348 -22.31 6.80 14.95
N MET A 349 -21.87 7.71 15.82
CA MET A 349 -22.69 8.81 16.30
C MET A 349 -23.18 9.71 15.15
N TYR A 350 -22.33 9.98 14.16
CA TYR A 350 -22.69 10.81 13.00
C TYR A 350 -23.31 9.99 11.88
N PHE A 351 -22.86 8.75 11.71
CA PHE A 351 -23.44 7.82 10.74
C PHE A 351 -24.95 7.66 10.95
N LYS A 352 -25.37 7.41 12.20
CA LYS A 352 -26.79 7.25 12.57
C LYS A 352 -27.65 8.51 12.41
N LYS A 353 -27.04 9.70 12.36
CA LYS A 353 -27.77 10.96 12.15
C LYS A 353 -28.16 11.14 10.69
N LEU A 354 -27.41 10.53 9.78
CA LEU A 354 -27.62 10.63 8.33
C LEU A 354 -28.21 9.38 7.70
N ASN A 355 -28.18 8.23 8.38
CA ASN A 355 -28.61 6.94 7.86
C ASN A 355 -29.23 6.10 8.97
#